data_AF-A0A955PZP0-F1
#
_entry.id   AF-A0A955PZP0-F1
#
_cell.length_a   1.000
_cell.length_b   1.000
_cell.length_c   1.000
_cell.angle_alpha   90.00
_cell.angle_beta   90.00
_cell.angle_gamma   90.00
#
_symmetry.space_group_name_H-M   'P 1'
#
loop_
_entity.id
_entity.type
_entity.pdbx_description
1 polymer ?
#
loop_
_entity_poly.entity_id
_entity_poly.type
_entity_poly.pdbx_seq_one_letter_code
_entity_poly.pdbx_strand_id
1 'polypeptide(L)' 'MMLAERLAEYAEFLTFRSLPPEVIHEVKRRVLDSLACAYGAIIAPPCRIAR' A
#
# COMPACT_ATOMS: atom_id res chain seq x y z
N MET A 1 20.53 18.86 -2.76
CA MET A 1 19.58 17.74 -2.81
C MET A 1 18.30 18.15 -2.11
N MET A 2 17.20 18.28 -2.87
CA MET A 2 15.87 18.60 -2.39
C MET A 2 15.19 17.36 -1.76
N LEU A 3 14.13 17.57 -0.98
CA LEU A 3 13.38 16.45 -0.37
C LEU A 3 12.81 15.49 -1.42
N ALA A 4 12.30 16.03 -2.53
CA ALA A 4 11.76 15.22 -3.63
C ALA A 4 12.82 14.30 -4.25
N GLU A 5 14.04 14.78 -4.44
CA GLU A 5 15.17 14.00 -4.97
C GLU A 5 15.52 12.84 -4.01
N ARG A 6 15.56 13.11 -2.70
CA ARG A 6 15.84 12.06 -1.68
C ARG A 6 14.76 10.98 -1.64
N LEU A 7 13.49 11.35 -1.79
CA LEU A 7 12.39 10.38 -1.80
C LEU A 7 12.40 9.54 -3.08
N ALA A 8 12.72 10.16 -4.21
CA ALA A 8 12.87 9.47 -5.49
C ALA A 8 14.00 8.43 -5.43
N GLU A 9 15.19 8.84 -4.95
CA GLU A 9 16.34 7.92 -4.78
C GLU A 9 16.00 6.76 -3.83
N TYR A 10 15.39 7.05 -2.68
CA TYR A 10 14.99 5.98 -1.74
C TYR A 10 14.02 4.99 -2.39
N ALA A 11 12.99 5.49 -3.10
CA ALA A 11 12.00 4.64 -3.74
C ALA A 11 12.58 3.82 -4.90
N GLU A 12 13.53 4.37 -5.66
CA GLU A 12 14.21 3.71 -6.76
C GLU A 12 15.03 2.50 -6.28
N PHE A 13 15.77 2.65 -5.17
CA PHE A 13 16.66 1.61 -4.66
C PHE A 13 16.02 0.67 -3.62
N LEU A 14 14.80 0.96 -3.15
CA LEU A 14 14.11 0.10 -2.20
C LEU A 14 13.78 -1.25 -2.84
N THR A 15 14.22 -2.33 -2.22
CA THR A 15 13.90 -3.69 -2.67
C THR A 15 13.22 -4.46 -1.55
N PHE A 16 12.50 -5.52 -1.90
CA PHE A 16 11.89 -6.38 -0.88
C PHE A 16 12.92 -6.96 0.12
N ARG A 17 14.16 -7.20 -0.34
CA ARG A 17 15.23 -7.79 0.48
C ARG A 17 15.75 -6.84 1.56
N SER A 18 15.57 -5.53 1.38
CA SER A 18 15.97 -4.53 2.38
C SER A 18 14.86 -4.24 3.41
N LEU A 19 13.71 -4.92 3.31
CA LEU A 19 12.61 -4.72 4.26
C LEU A 19 12.80 -5.57 5.53
N PRO A 20 12.67 -4.97 6.72
CA PRO A 20 12.62 -5.71 7.97
C PRO A 20 11.42 -6.68 8.00
N PRO A 21 11.54 -7.88 8.63
CA PRO A 21 10.46 -8.85 8.71
C PRO A 21 9.15 -8.30 9.29
N GLU A 22 9.24 -7.40 10.27
CA GLU A 22 8.11 -6.72 10.90
C GLU A 22 7.37 -5.82 9.90
N VAL A 23 8.08 -5.13 9.00
CA VAL A 23 7.47 -4.30 7.95
C VAL A 23 6.71 -5.20 6.97
N ILE A 24 7.31 -6.32 6.57
CA ILE A 24 6.68 -7.29 5.67
C ILE A 24 5.40 -7.85 6.31
N HIS A 25 5.45 -8.21 7.59
CA HIS A 25 4.30 -8.72 8.32
C HIS A 25 3.16 -7.69 8.39
N GLU A 26 3.50 -6.46 8.74
CA GLU A 26 2.54 -5.38 8.90
C GLU A 26 1.93 -4.91 7.57
N VAL A 27 2.66 -4.99 6.45
CA VAL A 27 2.13 -4.75 5.11
C VAL A 27 1.13 -5.83 4.71
N LYS A 28 1.42 -7.12 4.98
CA LYS A 28 0.47 -8.21 4.71
C LYS A 28 -0.87 -7.98 5.40
N ARG A 29 -0.84 -7.54 6.67
CA ARG A 29 -2.04 -7.20 7.43
C ARG A 29 -2.82 -6.03 6.81
N ARG A 30 -2.12 -4.95 6.41
CA ARG A 30 -2.76 -3.77 5.77
C ARG A 30 -3.37 -4.07 4.42
N VAL A 31 -2.73 -4.93 3.62
CA VAL A 31 -3.27 -5.39 2.33
C VAL A 31 -4.56 -6.17 2.57
N LEU A 32 -4.57 -7.11 3.51
CA LEU A 32 -5.78 -7.87 3.85
C LEU A 32 -6.90 -6.97 4.37
N ASP A 33 -6.59 -6.03 5.26
CA ASP A 33 -7.56 -5.06 5.79
C ASP A 33 -8.18 -4.20 4.69
N SER A 34 -7.35 -3.65 3.79
CA SER A 34 -7.82 -2.83 2.67
C SER A 34 -8.73 -3.62 1.73
N LEU A 35 -8.35 -4.87 1.41
CA LEU A 35 -9.17 -5.75 0.57
C LEU A 35 -10.48 -6.14 1.25
N ALA A 36 -10.46 -6.45 2.55
CA ALA A 36 -11.65 -6.77 3.31
C ALA A 36 -12.62 -5.59 3.37
N CYS A 37 -12.11 -4.38 3.61
CA CYS A 37 -12.89 -3.15 3.59
C CYS A 37 -13.50 -2.91 2.20
N ALA A 38 -12.70 -3.01 1.14
CA ALA A 38 -13.18 -2.83 -0.23
C ALA A 38 -14.26 -3.86 -0.61
N TYR A 39 -14.07 -5.12 -0.23
CA TYR A 39 -15.03 -6.18 -0.47
C TYR A 39 -16.34 -5.95 0.30
N GLY A 40 -16.25 -5.57 1.58
CA GLY A 40 -17.43 -5.27 2.39
C GLY A 40 -18.26 -4.09 1.85
N ALA A 41 -17.61 -3.12 1.20
CA ALA A 41 -18.26 -1.96 0.61
C ALA A 41 -18.68 -2.14 -0.86
N ILE A 42 -18.41 -3.28 -1.51
CA ILE A 42 -18.51 -3.43 -2.98
C ILE A 42 -19.91 -3.17 -3.55
N ILE A 43 -20.97 -3.36 -2.75
CA ILE A 43 -22.36 -3.10 -3.14
C ILE A 43 -22.82 -1.67 -2.84
N ALA A 44 -22.01 -0.85 -2.18
CA ALA A 44 -22.37 0.52 -1.83
C ALA A 44 -22.60 1.38 -3.09
N PRO A 45 -23.52 2.37 -3.05
CA PRO A 45 -23.79 3.25 -4.18
C PRO A 45 -22.54 3.84 -4.86
N PRO A 46 -21.54 4.41 -4.15
CA PRO A 46 -20.35 4.98 -4.81
C PRO A 46 -19.54 3.91 -5.55
N CYS A 47 -19.40 2.71 -4.99
CA CYS A 47 -18.67 1.60 -5.62
C CYS A 47 -19.36 1.09 -6.89
N ARG A 48 -20.70 1.13 -6.96
CA ARG A 48 -21.44 0.75 -8.17
C ARG A 48 -21.35 1.78 -9.29
N ILE A 49 -21.22 3.07 -8.95
CA ILE A 49 -21.12 4.16 -9.92
C ILE A 49 -19.73 4.18 -10.57
N ALA A 50 -18.69 3.88 -9.81
CA ALA A 50 -17.30 4.04 -10.24
C ALA A 50 -16.66 2.82 -10.93
N ARG A 51 -17.31 1.64 -10.90
CA ARG A 51 -16.80 0.40 -11.52
C ARG A 51 -17.44 0.15 -12.87
#